data_AF-A0A0M3IN40-F1
#
_entry.id   AF-A0A0M3IN40-F1
#
_cell.length_a   1.000
_cell.length_b   1.000
_cell.length_c   1.000
_cell.angle_alpha   90.00
_cell.angle_beta   90.00
_cell.angle_gamma   90.00
#
_symmetry.space_group_name_H-M   'P 1'
#
loop_
_entity.id
_entity.type
_entity.pdbx_description
1 polymer ?
#
loop_
_entity_poly.entity_id
_entity_poly.type
_entity_poly.pdbx_seq_one_letter_code
_entity_poly.pdbx_strand_id
1 'polypeptide(L)'
;MIPVLSKAVNETNIKVQYQMLNVLFDVAKTVAMRVNSERDLFSLVTRIIKSFLSADFSKSTLLSDLMHLISSILDNVEIVAGGICEVLHERFAQFTMIHLRLVLHMLCDHLRSHYAGVETNEVGSEIRERLFSALLSIICDPYTGQLVKTGESEVLNTHIVRAGYDTEGEFKWSEICEVTTLALEKELWLVDLLLKFPVLRVILHHLCRVLEFRGFVFTAGEMRVRQLKDAVIRLHYKFHGVLDVERTPWGVGRNDLLCENDSDVKRIMQIGEEKQKRNDIDLAKYLCPVLSRLINYYRDENICKIMVDSIPSVPAGCQQVWRRFTFYL
;
A
#
# COMPACT_ATOMS: atom_id res chain seq x y z
N MET A 1 -20.57 -29.04 8.11
CA MET A 1 -19.55 -29.39 7.09
C MET A 1 -18.28 -28.54 7.20
N ILE A 2 -18.36 -27.21 7.33
CA ILE A 2 -17.15 -26.35 7.43
C ILE A 2 -16.24 -26.56 8.67
N PRO A 3 -16.71 -27.06 9.84
CA PRO A 3 -15.81 -27.31 10.98
C PRO A 3 -14.65 -28.27 10.67
N VAL A 4 -14.80 -29.15 9.68
CA VAL A 4 -13.74 -30.08 9.25
C VAL A 4 -12.55 -29.30 8.66
N LEU A 5 -12.80 -28.17 8.00
CA LEU A 5 -11.77 -27.32 7.41
C LEU A 5 -11.10 -26.38 8.41
N SER A 6 -11.59 -26.30 9.66
CA SER A 6 -10.95 -25.45 10.70
C SER A 6 -9.53 -25.89 11.05
N LYS A 7 -9.18 -27.15 10.77
CA LYS A 7 -7.84 -27.71 10.97
C LYS A 7 -7.00 -27.73 9.69
N ALA A 8 -7.48 -27.15 8.59
CA ALA A 8 -6.81 -27.20 7.28
C ALA A 8 -5.40 -26.58 7.31
N VAL A 9 -5.17 -25.56 8.15
CA VAL A 9 -3.84 -24.95 8.36
C VAL A 9 -2.81 -25.94 8.90
N ASN A 10 -3.24 -27.00 9.60
CA ASN A 10 -2.37 -27.99 10.21
C ASN A 10 -2.14 -29.21 9.32
N GLU A 11 -2.75 -29.26 8.13
CA GLU A 11 -2.58 -30.37 7.19
C GLU A 11 -1.14 -30.40 6.66
N THR A 12 -0.49 -31.56 6.62
CA THR A 12 0.93 -31.64 6.21
C THR A 12 1.07 -31.74 4.70
N ASN A 13 0.03 -32.18 4.00
CA ASN A 13 0.02 -32.32 2.56
C ASN A 13 -0.39 -31.00 1.87
N ILE A 14 0.58 -30.35 1.21
CA ILE A 14 0.40 -29.08 0.49
C ILE A 14 -0.69 -29.18 -0.59
N LYS A 15 -0.80 -30.31 -1.30
CA LYS A 15 -1.85 -30.48 -2.32
C LYS A 15 -3.24 -30.50 -1.71
N VAL A 16 -3.39 -31.12 -0.53
CA VAL A 16 -4.65 -31.16 0.20
C VAL A 16 -4.98 -29.77 0.76
N GLN A 17 -3.99 -29.07 1.33
CA GLN A 17 -4.16 -27.67 1.75
C GLN A 17 -4.65 -26.78 0.59
N TYR A 18 -4.03 -26.90 -0.59
CA TYR A 18 -4.42 -26.16 -1.78
C TYR A 18 -5.88 -26.43 -2.19
N GLN A 19 -6.28 -27.70 -2.24
CA GLN A 19 -7.66 -28.07 -2.55
C GLN A 19 -8.65 -27.55 -1.50
N MET A 20 -8.28 -27.57 -0.22
CA MET A 20 -9.09 -27.02 0.86
C MET A 20 -9.24 -25.49 0.73
N LEU A 21 -8.17 -24.77 0.37
CA LEU A 21 -8.21 -23.33 0.11
C LEU A 21 -9.13 -22.98 -1.06
N ASN A 22 -9.06 -23.72 -2.17
CA ASN A 22 -9.95 -23.51 -3.30
C ASN A 22 -11.42 -23.71 -2.92
N VAL A 23 -11.74 -24.78 -2.17
CA VAL A 23 -13.10 -25.00 -1.67
C VAL A 23 -13.55 -23.86 -0.75
N LEU A 24 -12.67 -23.32 0.11
CA LEU A 24 -13.00 -22.17 0.95
C LEU A 24 -13.29 -20.93 0.11
N PHE A 25 -12.51 -20.65 -0.94
CA PHE A 25 -12.75 -19.52 -1.83
C PHE A 25 -14.02 -19.69 -2.66
N ASP A 26 -14.30 -20.87 -3.20
CA ASP A 26 -15.55 -21.15 -3.92
C ASP A 26 -16.78 -20.91 -3.02
N VAL A 27 -16.71 -21.35 -1.76
CA VAL A 27 -17.76 -21.09 -0.79
C VAL A 27 -17.86 -19.59 -0.49
N ALA A 28 -16.75 -18.88 -0.27
CA ALA A 28 -16.74 -17.45 -0.01
C ALA A 28 -17.34 -16.63 -1.17
N LYS A 29 -17.12 -17.06 -2.43
CA LYS A 29 -17.64 -16.42 -3.64
C LYS A 29 -19.11 -16.71 -3.92
N THR A 30 -19.66 -17.81 -3.40
CA THR A 30 -21.04 -18.26 -3.75
C THR A 30 -22.04 -18.11 -2.61
N VAL A 31 -21.59 -18.10 -1.37
CA VAL A 31 -22.45 -18.09 -0.18
C VAL A 31 -23.35 -16.85 -0.11
N ALA A 32 -24.57 -17.01 0.41
CA ALA A 32 -25.46 -15.87 0.67
C ALA A 32 -24.94 -15.02 1.85
N MET A 33 -24.86 -13.70 1.66
CA MET A 33 -24.40 -12.75 2.69
C MET A 33 -25.51 -12.52 3.73
N ARG A 34 -25.49 -13.27 4.85
CA ARG A 34 -26.52 -13.19 5.90
C ARG A 34 -25.91 -12.65 7.20
N VAL A 35 -26.26 -11.42 7.57
CA VAL A 35 -25.64 -10.69 8.71
C VAL A 35 -26.06 -11.24 10.08
N ASN A 36 -27.28 -11.77 10.19
CA ASN A 36 -27.92 -12.04 11.50
C ASN A 36 -28.13 -13.53 11.81
N SER A 37 -27.41 -14.44 11.14
CA SER A 37 -27.41 -15.85 11.55
C SER A 37 -26.17 -16.15 12.36
N GLU A 38 -26.32 -16.80 13.52
CA GLU A 38 -25.22 -17.41 14.29
C GLU A 38 -24.34 -18.36 13.45
N ARG A 39 -24.78 -18.67 12.23
CA ARG A 39 -24.11 -19.47 11.20
C ARG A 39 -23.84 -18.64 9.93
N ASP A 40 -23.42 -17.38 10.05
CA ASP A 40 -22.94 -16.63 8.89
C ASP A 40 -21.71 -17.36 8.33
N LEU A 41 -21.98 -18.06 7.23
CA LEU A 41 -21.05 -18.99 6.63
C LEU A 41 -19.90 -18.24 5.96
N PHE A 42 -20.14 -17.02 5.46
CA PHE A 42 -19.09 -16.14 4.97
C PHE A 42 -18.10 -15.82 6.08
N SER A 43 -18.59 -15.26 7.20
CA SER A 43 -17.73 -14.94 8.36
C SER A 43 -16.94 -16.14 8.88
N LEU A 44 -17.55 -17.33 8.91
CA LEU A 44 -16.87 -18.56 9.35
C LEU A 44 -15.76 -18.98 8.38
N VAL A 45 -16.01 -18.94 7.07
CA VAL A 45 -15.00 -19.23 6.03
C VAL A 45 -13.88 -18.20 6.07
N THR A 46 -14.20 -16.91 6.13
CA THR A 46 -13.23 -15.81 6.23
C THR A 46 -12.34 -15.96 7.46
N ARG A 47 -12.87 -16.43 8.60
CA ARG A 47 -12.07 -16.72 9.80
C ARG A 47 -11.09 -17.88 9.60
N ILE A 48 -11.49 -18.93 8.87
CA ILE A 48 -10.58 -20.03 8.53
C ILE A 48 -9.49 -19.51 7.60
N ILE A 49 -9.84 -18.74 6.57
CA ILE A 49 -8.88 -18.11 5.64
C ILE A 49 -7.89 -17.22 6.42
N LYS A 50 -8.35 -16.41 7.39
CA LYS A 50 -7.48 -15.59 8.27
C LYS A 50 -6.42 -16.42 8.99
N SER A 51 -6.76 -17.64 9.40
CA SER A 51 -5.83 -18.49 10.14
C SER A 51 -4.65 -18.96 9.29
N PHE A 52 -4.79 -19.04 7.97
CA PHE A 52 -3.65 -19.27 7.07
C PHE A 52 -2.69 -18.07 7.12
N LEU A 53 -3.18 -16.84 6.90
CA LEU A 53 -2.36 -15.62 6.92
C LEU A 53 -1.64 -15.35 8.26
N SER A 54 -2.15 -15.91 9.36
CA SER A 54 -1.61 -15.70 10.71
C SER A 54 -0.57 -16.76 11.10
N ALA A 55 -0.59 -17.93 10.45
CA ALA A 55 0.31 -19.04 10.78
C ALA A 55 1.76 -18.78 10.34
N ASP A 56 1.96 -17.84 9.41
CA ASP A 56 3.23 -17.65 8.70
C ASP A 56 4.25 -16.85 9.50
N PHE A 57 3.82 -15.81 10.23
CA PHE A 57 4.72 -14.91 10.98
C PHE A 57 5.27 -15.52 12.27
N SER A 58 4.64 -16.56 12.81
CA SER A 58 5.13 -17.23 14.02
C SER A 58 6.20 -18.30 13.73
N LYS A 59 6.28 -18.81 12.50
CA LYS A 59 7.21 -19.88 12.10
C LYS A 59 8.42 -19.39 11.31
N SER A 60 8.35 -18.21 10.68
CA SER A 60 9.42 -17.67 9.84
C SER A 60 10.68 -17.24 10.62
N THR A 61 10.59 -17.05 11.94
CA THR A 61 11.67 -16.44 12.75
C THR A 61 12.76 -17.41 13.18
N LEU A 62 12.67 -18.71 12.87
CA LEU A 62 13.55 -19.74 13.47
C LEU A 62 14.35 -20.62 12.51
N LEU A 63 14.24 -20.54 11.18
CA LEU A 63 14.82 -21.58 10.31
C LEU A 63 15.36 -21.03 8.98
N SER A 64 16.63 -20.61 8.96
CA SER A 64 17.38 -20.38 7.71
C SER A 64 17.63 -21.68 6.91
N ASP A 65 17.51 -22.83 7.55
CA ASP A 65 17.94 -24.12 6.97
C ASP A 65 16.81 -24.87 6.23
N LEU A 66 15.62 -24.27 6.10
CA LEU A 66 14.43 -24.91 5.51
C LEU A 66 13.80 -24.04 4.42
N MET A 67 14.61 -23.68 3.42
CA MET A 67 14.21 -22.89 2.24
C MET A 67 12.97 -23.47 1.52
N HIS A 68 12.81 -24.81 1.50
CA HIS A 68 11.61 -25.46 0.95
C HIS A 68 10.33 -25.23 1.76
N LEU A 69 10.43 -25.11 3.09
CA LEU A 69 9.27 -24.81 3.93
C LEU A 69 8.86 -23.34 3.81
N ILE A 70 9.84 -22.44 3.71
CA ILE A 70 9.59 -21.01 3.48
C ILE A 70 8.88 -20.79 2.13
N SER A 71 9.33 -21.46 1.07
CA SER A 71 8.67 -21.38 -0.25
C SER A 71 7.21 -21.85 -0.19
N SER A 72 6.93 -23.00 0.43
CA SER A 72 5.57 -23.52 0.55
C SER A 72 4.66 -22.64 1.41
N ILE A 73 5.21 -21.97 2.43
CA ILE A 73 4.47 -21.02 3.26
C ILE A 73 4.08 -19.80 2.42
N LEU A 74 5.04 -19.24 1.67
CA LEU A 74 4.81 -18.08 0.81
C LEU A 74 3.78 -18.36 -0.29
N ASP A 75 3.81 -19.54 -0.90
CA ASP A 75 2.83 -19.94 -1.92
C ASP A 75 1.40 -19.94 -1.34
N ASN A 76 1.22 -20.46 -0.13
CA ASN A 76 -0.07 -20.44 0.55
C ASN A 76 -0.52 -19.01 0.88
N VAL A 77 0.38 -18.14 1.34
CA VAL A 77 0.07 -16.72 1.57
C VAL A 77 -0.34 -16.04 0.28
N GLU A 78 0.37 -16.31 -0.82
CA GLU A 78 0.09 -15.74 -2.11
C GLU A 78 -1.31 -16.15 -2.61
N ILE A 79 -1.64 -17.44 -2.54
CA ILE A 79 -2.96 -17.95 -2.89
C ILE A 79 -4.02 -17.31 -2.01
N VAL A 80 -3.78 -17.21 -0.71
CA VAL A 80 -4.76 -16.66 0.22
C VAL A 80 -4.99 -15.18 -0.03
N ALA A 81 -3.92 -14.40 -0.17
CA ALA A 81 -3.96 -12.97 -0.44
C ALA A 81 -4.60 -12.65 -1.81
N GLY A 82 -4.29 -13.44 -2.84
CA GLY A 82 -4.93 -13.35 -4.15
C GLY A 82 -6.43 -13.66 -4.06
N GLY A 83 -6.78 -14.83 -3.50
CA GLY A 83 -8.16 -15.27 -3.42
C GLY A 83 -9.06 -14.35 -2.59
N ILE A 84 -8.56 -13.77 -1.50
CA ILE A 84 -9.34 -12.81 -0.71
C ILE A 84 -9.51 -11.46 -1.44
N CYS A 85 -8.54 -11.03 -2.25
CA CYS A 85 -8.68 -9.85 -3.10
C CYS A 85 -9.72 -10.06 -4.21
N GLU A 86 -9.78 -11.26 -4.78
CA GLU A 86 -10.84 -11.64 -5.73
C GLU A 86 -12.21 -11.67 -5.06
N VAL A 87 -12.34 -12.27 -3.88
CA VAL A 87 -13.58 -12.25 -3.09
C VAL A 87 -13.99 -10.79 -2.80
N LEU A 88 -13.05 -9.93 -2.43
CA LEU A 88 -13.31 -8.51 -2.21
C LEU A 88 -13.89 -7.85 -3.46
N HIS A 89 -13.41 -8.19 -4.64
CA HIS A 89 -13.87 -7.62 -5.91
C HIS A 89 -15.23 -8.18 -6.35
N GLU A 90 -15.36 -9.50 -6.47
CA GLU A 90 -16.56 -10.17 -6.99
C GLU A 90 -17.79 -9.95 -6.09
N ARG A 91 -17.57 -9.85 -4.78
CA ARG A 91 -18.64 -9.74 -3.78
C ARG A 91 -18.84 -8.31 -3.29
N PHE A 92 -18.10 -7.34 -3.83
CA PHE A 92 -18.07 -5.97 -3.30
C PHE A 92 -19.47 -5.38 -3.15
N ALA A 93 -20.30 -5.47 -4.18
CA ALA A 93 -21.66 -4.91 -4.19
C ALA A 93 -22.60 -5.53 -3.14
N GLN A 94 -22.32 -6.76 -2.70
CA GLN A 94 -23.18 -7.54 -1.80
C GLN A 94 -22.71 -7.48 -0.34
N PHE A 95 -21.52 -6.91 -0.08
CA PHE A 95 -21.03 -6.81 1.27
C PHE A 95 -21.92 -5.90 2.11
N THR A 96 -22.17 -6.36 3.33
CA THR A 96 -22.58 -5.49 4.43
C THR A 96 -21.35 -4.95 5.14
N MET A 97 -21.55 -3.93 5.99
CA MET A 97 -20.43 -3.33 6.72
C MET A 97 -19.66 -4.35 7.58
N ILE A 98 -20.34 -5.33 8.18
CA ILE A 98 -19.71 -6.38 8.98
C ILE A 98 -18.79 -7.25 8.12
N HIS A 99 -19.27 -7.67 6.95
CA HIS A 99 -18.50 -8.49 6.02
C HIS A 99 -17.28 -7.75 5.47
N LEU A 100 -17.46 -6.49 5.05
CA LEU A 100 -16.36 -5.66 4.58
C LEU A 100 -15.33 -5.43 5.69
N ARG A 101 -15.76 -5.12 6.93
CA ARG A 101 -14.86 -4.98 8.08
C ARG A 101 -14.01 -6.23 8.31
N LEU A 102 -14.60 -7.43 8.22
CA LEU A 102 -13.85 -8.68 8.38
C LEU A 102 -12.74 -8.83 7.35
N VAL A 103 -13.04 -8.56 6.08
CA VAL A 103 -12.05 -8.62 4.99
C VAL A 103 -10.98 -7.55 5.19
N LEU A 104 -11.35 -6.28 5.38
CA LEU A 104 -10.39 -5.19 5.56
C LEU A 104 -9.48 -5.40 6.75
N HIS A 105 -10.04 -5.81 7.89
CA HIS A 105 -9.29 -6.09 9.10
C HIS A 105 -8.29 -7.23 8.86
N MET A 106 -8.67 -8.30 8.16
CA MET A 106 -7.76 -9.39 7.79
C MET A 106 -6.58 -8.88 6.94
N LEU A 107 -6.83 -8.11 5.88
CA LEU A 107 -5.77 -7.61 4.99
C LEU A 107 -4.85 -6.63 5.73
N CYS A 108 -5.43 -5.72 6.50
CA CYS A 108 -4.68 -4.73 7.26
C CYS A 108 -3.87 -5.39 8.39
N ASP A 109 -4.42 -6.38 9.09
CA ASP A 109 -3.69 -7.16 10.10
C ASP A 109 -2.46 -7.83 9.49
N HIS A 110 -2.61 -8.44 8.31
CA HIS A 110 -1.49 -9.08 7.60
C HIS A 110 -0.41 -8.06 7.24
N LEU A 111 -0.79 -6.91 6.67
CA LEU A 111 0.15 -5.82 6.36
C LEU A 111 0.82 -5.27 7.63
N ARG A 112 0.08 -5.03 8.72
CA ARG A 112 0.66 -4.58 10.00
C ARG A 112 1.68 -5.57 10.54
N SER A 113 1.38 -6.86 10.45
CA SER A 113 2.27 -7.93 10.91
C SER A 113 3.55 -7.97 10.06
N HIS A 114 3.40 -7.83 8.75
CA HIS A 114 4.54 -7.73 7.83
C HIS A 114 5.43 -6.51 8.14
N TYR A 115 4.82 -5.33 8.34
CA TYR A 115 5.53 -4.10 8.65
C TYR A 115 5.90 -3.96 10.12
N ALA A 116 5.59 -4.91 11.01
CA ALA A 116 6.03 -4.87 12.41
C ALA A 116 7.54 -5.12 12.53
N GLY A 117 8.13 -5.82 11.56
CA GLY A 117 9.58 -6.07 11.46
C GLY A 117 10.43 -4.79 11.31
N VAL A 118 11.72 -4.92 11.60
CA VAL A 118 12.70 -3.81 11.54
C VAL A 118 13.07 -3.48 10.09
N GLU A 119 13.08 -4.47 9.20
CA GLU A 119 13.38 -4.30 7.77
C GLU A 119 12.33 -5.04 6.94
N THR A 120 11.84 -4.38 5.89
CA THR A 120 10.98 -5.03 4.88
C THR A 120 11.88 -5.81 3.94
N ASN A 121 11.46 -7.01 3.51
CA ASN A 121 12.16 -7.86 2.53
C ASN A 121 11.46 -7.87 1.13
N GLU A 122 12.21 -8.16 0.07
CA GLU A 122 11.70 -8.20 -1.33
C GLU A 122 10.66 -9.31 -1.48
N VAL A 123 10.87 -10.37 -0.70
CA VAL A 123 9.94 -11.48 -0.51
C VAL A 123 8.55 -10.95 -0.11
N GLY A 124 7.53 -11.37 -0.86
CA GLY A 124 6.16 -10.95 -0.64
C GLY A 124 5.81 -9.54 -1.15
N SER A 125 6.70 -8.86 -1.89
CA SER A 125 6.40 -7.55 -2.48
C SER A 125 5.20 -7.59 -3.44
N GLU A 126 5.07 -8.63 -4.26
CA GLU A 126 3.90 -8.84 -5.11
C GLU A 126 2.61 -9.01 -4.31
N ILE A 127 2.67 -9.72 -3.17
CA ILE A 127 1.54 -9.88 -2.27
C ILE A 127 1.13 -8.52 -1.72
N ARG A 128 2.08 -7.75 -1.19
CA ARG A 128 1.82 -6.39 -0.67
C ARG A 128 1.26 -5.47 -1.75
N GLU A 129 1.80 -5.52 -2.96
CA GLU A 129 1.30 -4.76 -4.11
C GLU A 129 -0.18 -5.06 -4.37
N ARG A 130 -0.55 -6.34 -4.47
CA ARG A 130 -1.96 -6.76 -4.68
C ARG A 130 -2.86 -6.31 -3.53
N LEU A 131 -2.41 -6.45 -2.28
CA LEU A 131 -3.17 -6.02 -1.12
C LEU A 131 -3.41 -4.49 -1.13
N PHE A 132 -2.38 -3.68 -1.39
CA PHE A 132 -2.53 -2.23 -1.46
C PHE A 132 -3.41 -1.79 -2.63
N SER A 133 -3.28 -2.42 -3.79
CA SER A 133 -4.18 -2.19 -4.93
C SER A 133 -5.63 -2.50 -4.57
N ALA A 134 -5.88 -3.61 -3.88
CA ALA A 134 -7.21 -4.03 -3.46
C ALA A 134 -7.84 -3.10 -2.39
N LEU A 135 -7.03 -2.59 -1.46
CA LEU A 135 -7.47 -1.68 -0.39
C LEU A 135 -7.67 -0.24 -0.89
N LEU A 136 -6.71 0.30 -1.64
CA LEU A 136 -6.73 1.68 -2.11
C LEU A 136 -7.61 1.89 -3.37
N SER A 137 -8.14 0.82 -3.95
CA SER A 137 -9.21 0.89 -4.94
C SER A 137 -10.60 1.13 -4.34
N ILE A 138 -10.74 1.08 -3.01
CA ILE A 138 -11.99 1.43 -2.34
C ILE A 138 -12.02 2.94 -2.14
N ILE A 139 -12.97 3.60 -2.80
CA ILE A 139 -13.25 5.04 -2.70
C ILE A 139 -14.73 5.24 -2.32
N CYS A 140 -15.20 6.48 -2.34
CA CYS A 140 -16.63 6.77 -2.26
C CYS A 140 -17.11 7.54 -3.49
N ASP A 141 -18.37 7.37 -3.82
CA ASP A 141 -19.08 8.30 -4.69
C ASP A 141 -19.25 9.65 -3.97
N PRO A 142 -18.87 10.78 -4.59
CA PRO A 142 -18.85 12.08 -3.93
C PRO A 142 -20.25 12.62 -3.59
N TYR A 143 -21.29 12.17 -4.30
CA TYR A 143 -22.65 12.70 -4.14
C TYR A 143 -23.46 11.92 -3.11
N THR A 144 -23.35 10.60 -3.14
CA THR A 144 -24.11 9.69 -2.27
C THR A 144 -23.32 9.24 -1.04
N GLY A 145 -22.00 9.37 -1.07
CA GLY A 145 -21.10 8.83 -0.04
C GLY A 145 -21.03 7.31 -0.01
N GLN A 146 -21.71 6.61 -0.92
CA GLN A 146 -21.66 5.15 -1.05
C GLN A 146 -20.27 4.70 -1.47
N LEU A 147 -19.85 3.52 -1.01
CA LEU A 147 -18.54 3.00 -1.38
C LEU A 147 -18.53 2.49 -2.82
N VAL A 148 -17.43 2.76 -3.51
CA VAL A 148 -17.17 2.30 -4.87
C VAL A 148 -15.83 1.60 -4.87
N LYS A 149 -15.76 0.42 -5.49
CA LYS A 149 -14.51 -0.25 -5.79
C LYS A 149 -14.11 0.01 -7.24
N THR A 150 -12.96 0.63 -7.44
CA THR A 150 -12.41 0.91 -8.77
C THR A 150 -11.59 -0.28 -9.28
N GLY A 151 -11.72 -0.62 -10.55
CA GLY A 151 -10.96 -1.69 -11.21
C GLY A 151 -11.12 -1.57 -12.72
N GLU A 152 -11.24 -2.70 -13.42
CA GLU A 152 -11.66 -2.70 -14.83
C GLU A 152 -13.08 -2.13 -15.00
N SER A 153 -13.93 -2.39 -14.02
CA SER A 153 -15.26 -1.78 -13.89
C SER A 153 -15.42 -1.21 -12.49
N GLU A 154 -16.19 -0.13 -12.38
CA GLU A 154 -16.55 0.46 -11.09
C GLU A 154 -17.72 -0.33 -10.50
N VAL A 155 -17.52 -0.85 -9.29
CA VAL A 155 -18.55 -1.62 -8.57
C VAL A 155 -19.04 -0.77 -7.40
N LEU A 156 -20.29 -0.32 -7.48
CA LEU A 156 -20.97 0.42 -6.42
C LEU A 156 -21.49 -0.55 -5.35
N ASN A 157 -21.28 -0.22 -4.08
CA ASN A 157 -21.94 -0.86 -2.95
C ASN A 157 -22.96 0.11 -2.34
N THR A 158 -24.24 -0.20 -2.52
CA THR A 158 -25.36 0.63 -2.06
C THR A 158 -25.68 0.45 -0.57
N HIS A 159 -25.11 -0.58 0.07
CA HIS A 159 -25.35 -0.94 1.46
C HIS A 159 -24.37 -0.26 2.43
N ILE A 160 -23.26 0.29 1.92
CA ILE A 160 -22.21 0.86 2.75
C ILE A 160 -21.96 2.30 2.33
N VAL A 161 -22.09 3.21 3.29
CA VAL A 161 -21.85 4.64 3.14
C VAL A 161 -20.68 5.04 4.05
N ARG A 162 -19.84 5.97 3.59
CA ARG A 162 -18.78 6.58 4.42
C ARG A 162 -19.37 7.28 5.64
N ALA A 163 -18.61 7.32 6.72
CA ALA A 163 -18.89 8.19 7.84
C ALA A 163 -18.72 9.66 7.44
N GLY A 164 -19.43 10.56 8.11
CA GLY A 164 -19.37 11.99 7.82
C GLY A 164 -20.37 12.78 8.64
N TYR A 165 -20.27 14.10 8.59
CA TYR A 165 -21.31 15.00 9.12
C TYR A 165 -22.55 15.02 8.22
N ASP A 166 -22.36 14.71 6.95
CA ASP A 166 -23.33 14.76 5.87
C ASP A 166 -23.93 13.40 5.51
N THR A 167 -23.43 12.33 6.14
CA THR A 167 -23.85 10.95 5.87
C THR A 167 -24.08 10.18 7.17
N GLU A 168 -25.11 9.33 7.20
CA GLU A 168 -25.35 8.41 8.35
C GLU A 168 -24.47 7.15 8.29
N GLY A 169 -23.47 7.13 7.41
CA GLY A 169 -22.64 5.96 7.17
C GLY A 169 -21.67 5.65 8.32
N GLU A 170 -21.20 4.42 8.35
CA GLU A 170 -20.27 3.96 9.39
C GLU A 170 -18.84 3.71 8.89
N PHE A 171 -18.61 3.76 7.58
CA PHE A 171 -17.31 3.40 7.03
C PHE A 171 -16.26 4.47 7.29
N LYS A 172 -15.13 4.05 7.85
CA LYS A 172 -13.98 4.92 8.12
C LYS A 172 -12.74 4.38 7.42
N TRP A 173 -12.00 5.28 6.79
CA TRP A 173 -10.75 4.97 6.09
C TRP A 173 -9.54 4.79 7.03
N SER A 174 -9.77 4.76 8.35
CA SER A 174 -8.71 4.80 9.37
C SER A 174 -7.72 3.65 9.29
N GLU A 175 -8.19 2.41 9.13
CA GLU A 175 -7.31 1.23 9.07
C GLU A 175 -6.44 1.23 7.81
N ILE A 176 -7.04 1.58 6.66
CA ILE A 176 -6.32 1.67 5.39
C ILE A 176 -5.27 2.77 5.45
N CYS A 177 -5.65 3.97 5.93
CA CYS A 177 -4.73 5.10 6.10
C CYS A 177 -3.51 4.74 6.95
N GLU A 178 -3.71 3.98 8.03
CA GLU A 178 -2.62 3.55 8.92
C GLU A 178 -1.65 2.61 8.22
N VAL A 179 -2.13 1.53 7.59
CA VAL A 179 -1.23 0.59 6.90
C VAL A 179 -0.54 1.22 5.70
N THR A 180 -1.20 2.15 5.00
CA THR A 180 -0.57 2.93 3.93
C THR A 180 0.53 3.85 4.47
N THR A 181 0.30 4.51 5.60
CA THR A 181 1.32 5.34 6.25
C THR A 181 2.52 4.49 6.67
N LEU A 182 2.29 3.33 7.29
CA LEU A 182 3.35 2.39 7.67
C LEU A 182 4.18 1.94 6.46
N ALA A 183 3.53 1.62 5.34
CA ALA A 183 4.23 1.22 4.13
C ALA A 183 5.09 2.35 3.54
N LEU A 184 4.57 3.59 3.50
CA LEU A 184 5.34 4.76 3.04
C LEU A 184 6.58 5.02 3.89
N GLU A 185 6.53 4.72 5.19
CA GLU A 185 7.65 4.91 6.10
C GLU A 185 8.70 3.80 6.00
N LYS A 186 8.25 2.55 5.82
CA LYS A 186 9.10 1.36 5.94
C LYS A 186 9.56 0.75 4.63
N GLU A 187 8.83 0.90 3.53
CA GLU A 187 9.28 0.37 2.24
C GLU A 187 10.58 1.08 1.80
N LEU A 188 11.67 0.31 1.67
CA LEU A 188 12.99 0.76 1.27
C LEU A 188 13.68 -0.29 0.41
N TRP A 189 13.84 -0.01 -0.89
CA TRP A 189 14.57 -0.86 -1.85
C TRP A 189 15.47 -0.02 -2.77
N LEU A 190 16.51 0.58 -2.19
CA LEU A 190 17.73 1.00 -2.91
C LEU A 190 18.58 -0.27 -3.05
N VAL A 191 18.94 -0.78 -4.23
CA VAL A 191 19.91 -0.23 -5.19
C VAL A 191 19.63 -0.87 -6.57
N ASP A 192 19.11 -0.06 -7.49
CA ASP A 192 18.93 -0.25 -8.96
C ASP A 192 17.53 0.21 -9.38
N LEU A 193 17.38 1.53 -9.35
CA LEU A 193 16.19 2.24 -9.74
C LEU A 193 15.96 2.15 -11.26
N LEU A 194 14.78 1.61 -11.58
CA LEU A 194 13.91 1.84 -12.75
C LEU A 194 12.77 0.79 -12.76
N LEU A 195 12.87 -0.28 -11.96
CA LEU A 195 11.90 -1.39 -11.95
C LEU A 195 11.44 -1.91 -10.56
N LYS A 196 12.01 -1.48 -9.43
CA LYS A 196 11.92 -2.24 -8.15
C LYS A 196 11.23 -1.57 -6.94
N PHE A 197 10.29 -0.63 -7.15
CA PHE A 197 9.38 -0.18 -6.08
C PHE A 197 7.90 -0.49 -6.40
N PRO A 198 7.54 -1.77 -6.64
CA PRO A 198 6.19 -2.13 -7.06
C PRO A 198 5.12 -1.63 -6.08
N VAL A 199 5.38 -1.82 -4.79
CA VAL A 199 4.45 -1.46 -3.71
C VAL A 199 4.25 0.04 -3.60
N LEU A 200 5.33 0.83 -3.51
CA LEU A 200 5.22 2.30 -3.40
C LEU A 200 4.60 2.92 -4.65
N ARG A 201 4.92 2.40 -5.84
CA ARG A 201 4.30 2.87 -7.09
C ARG A 201 2.79 2.68 -7.06
N VAL A 202 2.31 1.50 -6.67
CA VAL A 202 0.88 1.23 -6.54
C VAL A 202 0.25 2.13 -5.49
N ILE A 203 0.87 2.26 -4.32
CA ILE A 203 0.39 3.15 -3.25
C ILE A 203 0.24 4.59 -3.76
N LEU A 204 1.29 5.19 -4.33
CA LEU A 204 1.28 6.58 -4.79
C LEU A 204 0.29 6.78 -5.95
N HIS A 205 0.20 5.82 -6.87
CA HIS A 205 -0.76 5.87 -7.97
C HIS A 205 -2.21 5.91 -7.46
N HIS A 206 -2.59 5.01 -6.57
CA HIS A 206 -3.94 4.99 -6.02
C HIS A 206 -4.20 6.16 -5.06
N LEU A 207 -3.22 6.56 -4.25
CA LEU A 207 -3.36 7.71 -3.34
C LEU A 207 -3.71 8.98 -4.10
N CYS A 208 -3.16 9.19 -5.30
CA CYS A 208 -3.52 10.33 -6.14
C CYS A 208 -5.04 10.43 -6.36
N ARG A 209 -5.71 9.30 -6.58
CA ARG A 209 -7.17 9.22 -6.77
C ARG A 209 -7.94 9.26 -5.45
N VAL A 210 -7.49 8.54 -4.42
CA VAL A 210 -8.16 8.53 -3.10
C VAL A 210 -8.18 9.94 -2.48
N LEU A 211 -7.08 10.68 -2.63
CA LEU A 211 -6.93 12.06 -2.15
C LEU A 211 -7.73 13.09 -2.97
N GLU A 212 -8.55 12.69 -3.94
CA GLU A 212 -9.56 13.59 -4.52
C GLU A 212 -10.76 13.78 -3.57
N PHE A 213 -11.05 12.77 -2.75
CA PHE A 213 -12.25 12.70 -1.93
C PHE A 213 -11.96 13.12 -0.49
N ARG A 214 -11.92 14.43 -0.22
CA ARG A 214 -11.59 14.97 1.12
C ARG A 214 -12.47 14.38 2.22
N GLY A 215 -13.80 14.39 2.04
CA GLY A 215 -14.74 13.87 3.04
C GLY A 215 -14.49 12.41 3.39
N PHE A 216 -14.07 11.60 2.42
CA PHE A 216 -13.72 10.19 2.60
C PHE A 216 -12.41 10.01 3.36
N VAL A 217 -11.35 10.70 2.94
CA VAL A 217 -10.02 10.60 3.55
C VAL A 217 -10.04 11.02 5.01
N PHE A 218 -10.76 12.11 5.33
CA PHE A 218 -10.83 12.64 6.70
C PHE A 218 -11.68 11.78 7.65
N THR A 219 -12.41 10.76 7.16
CA THR A 219 -13.01 9.75 8.04
C THR A 219 -11.97 8.94 8.81
N ALA A 220 -10.71 8.92 8.35
CA ALA A 220 -9.59 8.34 9.08
C ALA A 220 -9.19 9.14 10.34
N GLY A 221 -9.64 10.41 10.45
CA GLY A 221 -9.26 11.35 11.49
C GLY A 221 -8.07 12.22 11.09
N GLU A 222 -8.11 13.50 11.44
CA GLU A 222 -7.13 14.52 11.03
C GLU A 222 -5.69 14.14 11.38
N MET A 223 -5.47 13.56 12.56
CA MET A 223 -4.14 13.13 13.00
C MET A 223 -3.53 12.07 12.08
N ARG A 224 -4.33 11.08 11.62
CA ARG A 224 -3.85 10.04 10.72
C ARG A 224 -3.56 10.57 9.32
N VAL A 225 -4.42 11.46 8.81
CA VAL A 225 -4.18 12.11 7.51
C VAL A 225 -2.93 13.00 7.55
N ARG A 226 -2.66 13.66 8.69
CA ARG A 226 -1.43 14.43 8.90
C ARG A 226 -0.19 13.52 8.90
N GLN A 227 -0.25 12.39 9.60
CA GLN A 227 0.83 11.39 9.60
C GLN A 227 1.11 10.87 8.19
N LEU A 228 0.06 10.57 7.41
CA LEU A 228 0.17 10.18 6.00
C LEU A 228 0.88 11.28 5.18
N LYS A 229 0.45 12.54 5.32
CA LYS A 229 1.08 13.69 4.65
C LYS A 229 2.56 13.81 5.02
N ASP A 230 2.90 13.73 6.30
CA ASP A 230 4.29 13.81 6.76
C ASP A 230 5.12 12.61 6.25
N ALA A 231 4.54 11.42 6.14
CA ALA A 231 5.20 10.24 5.56
C ALA A 231 5.49 10.42 4.05
N VAL A 232 4.56 11.00 3.29
CA VAL A 232 4.78 11.34 1.87
C VAL A 232 5.91 12.38 1.72
N ILE A 233 5.94 13.40 2.58
CA ILE A 233 7.03 14.39 2.59
C ILE A 233 8.36 13.74 2.97
N ARG A 234 8.38 12.89 4.01
CA ARG A 234 9.57 12.13 4.38
C ARG A 234 10.04 11.23 3.25
N LEU A 235 9.14 10.61 2.49
CA LEU A 235 9.49 9.80 1.33
C LEU A 235 10.31 10.62 0.33
N HIS A 236 9.88 11.84 0.00
CA HIS A 236 10.63 12.76 -0.85
C HIS A 236 12.06 12.97 -0.32
N TYR A 237 12.20 13.34 0.94
CA TYR A 237 13.50 13.58 1.56
C TYR A 237 14.32 12.32 1.79
N LYS A 238 13.72 11.13 1.86
CA LYS A 238 14.47 9.87 1.97
C LYS A 238 15.11 9.53 0.62
N PHE A 239 14.40 9.79 -0.48
CA PHE A 239 14.93 9.60 -1.82
C PHE A 239 15.91 10.70 -2.23
N HIS A 240 15.67 11.96 -1.87
CA HIS A 240 16.61 13.05 -2.10
C HIS A 240 17.72 13.16 -1.05
N GLY A 241 17.53 12.73 0.19
CA GLY A 241 18.53 12.79 1.27
C GLY A 241 19.57 11.68 1.21
N VAL A 242 19.29 10.59 0.48
CA VAL A 242 20.33 9.66 0.01
C VAL A 242 21.32 10.35 -0.95
N LEU A 243 20.99 11.55 -1.47
CA LEU A 243 21.90 12.40 -2.23
C LEU A 243 22.75 13.37 -1.39
N ASP A 244 22.51 13.52 -0.07
CA ASP A 244 23.25 14.47 0.79
C ASP A 244 24.07 13.75 1.87
N VAL A 245 24.99 12.87 1.45
CA VAL A 245 26.03 12.33 2.36
C VAL A 245 26.98 13.46 2.86
N GLU A 246 26.93 14.66 2.26
CA GLU A 246 27.71 15.82 2.74
C GLU A 246 26.94 16.79 3.65
N ARG A 247 25.64 16.58 3.92
CA ARG A 247 24.83 17.59 4.63
C ARG A 247 23.94 17.10 5.78
N THR A 248 24.29 15.98 6.39
CA THR A 248 23.74 15.61 7.71
C THR A 248 24.82 15.70 8.80
N PRO A 249 24.53 16.22 10.02
CA PRO A 249 25.51 16.28 11.11
C PRO A 249 25.91 14.92 11.71
N TRP A 250 25.35 13.82 11.20
CA TRP A 250 25.54 12.47 11.71
C TRP A 250 25.97 11.57 10.55
N GLY A 251 27.21 11.74 10.15
CA GLY A 251 27.82 11.00 9.05
C GLY A 251 27.96 9.52 9.38
N VAL A 252 27.29 8.68 8.59
CA VAL A 252 27.71 7.30 8.34
C VAL A 252 27.45 7.01 6.85
N GLY A 253 28.38 7.45 6.01
CA GLY A 253 28.44 7.05 4.61
C GLY A 253 29.07 5.67 4.49
N ARG A 254 28.36 4.70 3.91
CA ARG A 254 28.98 3.46 3.42
C ARG A 254 29.56 3.75 2.05
N ASN A 255 30.87 3.95 1.98
CA ASN A 255 31.67 3.79 0.76
C ASN A 255 33.14 3.52 1.18
N ASP A 256 33.40 2.29 1.63
CA ASP A 256 34.75 1.71 1.64
C ASP A 256 34.87 0.79 0.42
N LEU A 257 35.20 1.37 -0.74
CA LEU A 257 35.74 0.61 -1.87
C LEU A 257 36.87 1.42 -2.51
N LEU A 258 38.09 0.98 -2.21
CA LEU A 258 39.35 1.43 -2.78
C LEU A 258 39.38 1.14 -4.29
N CYS A 259 39.42 2.19 -5.13
CA CYS A 259 39.76 2.07 -6.55
C CYS A 259 40.84 3.11 -6.89
N GLU A 260 41.99 2.65 -7.38
CA GLU A 260 43.23 3.43 -7.50
C GLU A 260 43.37 4.28 -8.79
N ASN A 261 42.30 4.53 -9.56
CA ASN A 261 42.39 5.35 -10.79
C ASN A 261 41.27 6.40 -10.96
N ASP A 262 41.68 7.67 -11.03
CA ASP A 262 40.83 8.88 -11.07
C ASP A 262 39.94 9.02 -12.32
N SER A 263 40.34 8.41 -13.45
CA SER A 263 39.60 8.48 -14.71
C SER A 263 38.39 7.55 -14.76
N ASP A 264 38.48 6.40 -14.10
CA ASP A 264 37.38 5.43 -14.02
C ASP A 264 36.35 5.89 -12.99
N VAL A 265 36.79 6.55 -11.92
CA VAL A 265 35.94 7.21 -10.93
C VAL A 265 35.04 8.25 -11.61
N LYS A 266 35.58 9.15 -12.44
CA LYS A 266 34.76 10.17 -13.15
C LYS A 266 33.73 9.56 -14.09
N ARG A 267 34.06 8.46 -14.78
CA ARG A 267 33.13 7.79 -15.70
C ARG A 267 32.05 7.02 -14.93
N ILE A 268 32.40 6.37 -13.83
CA ILE A 268 31.46 5.70 -12.92
C ILE A 268 30.55 6.73 -12.24
N MET A 269 31.09 7.88 -11.82
CA MET A 269 30.32 8.99 -11.24
C MET A 269 29.36 9.60 -12.26
N GLN A 270 29.77 9.85 -13.50
CA GLN A 270 28.87 10.37 -14.56
C GLN A 270 27.75 9.39 -14.92
N ILE A 271 28.06 8.09 -15.06
CA ILE A 271 27.05 7.06 -15.30
C ILE A 271 26.11 6.92 -14.09
N GLY A 272 26.64 7.07 -12.87
CA GLY A 272 25.88 7.14 -11.64
C GLY A 272 24.93 8.35 -11.60
N GLU A 273 25.41 9.53 -11.95
CA GLU A 273 24.65 10.78 -12.01
C GLU A 273 23.54 10.76 -13.06
N GLU A 274 23.79 10.20 -14.25
CA GLU A 274 22.78 10.07 -15.30
C GLU A 274 21.69 9.04 -14.93
N LYS A 275 22.07 7.90 -14.37
CA LYS A 275 21.10 6.93 -13.82
C LYS A 275 20.30 7.59 -12.69
N GLN A 276 20.96 8.31 -11.79
CA GLN A 276 20.33 8.98 -10.65
C GLN A 276 19.35 10.10 -11.07
N LYS A 277 19.66 10.87 -12.11
CA LYS A 277 18.73 11.87 -12.66
C LYS A 277 17.47 11.21 -13.24
N ARG A 278 17.62 10.07 -13.93
CA ARG A 278 16.48 9.32 -14.50
C ARG A 278 15.55 8.77 -13.43
N ASN A 279 16.16 8.33 -12.35
CA ASN A 279 15.55 7.78 -11.15
C ASN A 279 14.70 8.79 -10.37
N ASP A 280 15.22 10.01 -10.20
CA ASP A 280 14.50 11.11 -9.55
C ASP A 280 13.27 11.55 -10.37
N ILE A 281 13.39 11.57 -11.70
CA ILE A 281 12.29 11.87 -12.62
C ILE A 281 11.14 10.86 -12.48
N ASP A 282 11.46 9.57 -12.35
CA ASP A 282 10.45 8.51 -12.24
C ASP A 282 9.71 8.50 -10.91
N LEU A 283 10.37 8.83 -9.79
CA LEU A 283 9.69 9.00 -8.50
C LEU A 283 8.78 10.24 -8.52
N ALA A 284 9.30 11.37 -9.02
CA ALA A 284 8.55 12.61 -9.13
C ALA A 284 7.24 12.42 -9.92
N LYS A 285 7.25 11.56 -10.95
CA LYS A 285 6.06 11.19 -11.73
C LYS A 285 4.88 10.70 -10.87
N TYR A 286 5.14 9.92 -9.81
CA TYR A 286 4.09 9.39 -8.94
C TYR A 286 3.88 10.24 -7.68
N LEU A 287 4.93 10.89 -7.19
CA LEU A 287 4.91 11.65 -5.96
C LEU A 287 4.28 13.04 -6.12
N CYS A 288 4.61 13.76 -7.20
CA CYS A 288 4.09 15.11 -7.45
C CYS A 288 2.56 15.18 -7.55
N PRO A 289 1.86 14.24 -8.22
CA PRO A 289 0.40 14.20 -8.21
C PRO A 289 -0.19 14.06 -6.80
N VAL A 290 0.40 13.21 -5.95
CA VAL A 290 -0.03 13.03 -4.55
C VAL A 290 0.15 14.32 -3.75
N LEU A 291 1.32 14.95 -3.85
CA LEU A 291 1.63 16.23 -3.20
C LEU A 291 0.68 17.34 -3.66
N SER A 292 0.36 17.38 -4.95
CA SER A 292 -0.59 18.34 -5.54
C SER A 292 -2.02 18.16 -5.01
N ARG A 293 -2.40 16.97 -4.55
CA ARG A 293 -3.70 16.77 -3.87
C ARG A 293 -3.63 17.15 -2.40
N LEU A 294 -2.52 16.83 -1.73
CA LEU A 294 -2.32 17.16 -0.31
C LEU A 294 -2.25 18.67 -0.06
N ILE A 295 -1.74 19.47 -1.01
CA ILE A 295 -1.70 20.95 -0.87
C ILE A 295 -3.11 21.55 -0.77
N ASN A 296 -4.12 20.91 -1.38
CA ASN A 296 -5.52 21.35 -1.26
C ASN A 296 -6.07 21.10 0.15
N TYR A 297 -5.41 20.26 0.95
CA TYR A 297 -5.82 19.94 2.31
C TYR A 297 -5.04 20.71 3.36
N TYR A 298 -3.76 20.95 3.09
CA TYR A 298 -2.82 21.58 3.99
C TYR A 298 -2.04 22.66 3.24
N ARG A 299 -2.08 23.90 3.73
CA ARG A 299 -1.20 24.98 3.27
C ARG A 299 0.19 24.79 3.88
N ASP A 300 0.91 23.77 3.42
CA ASP A 300 2.22 23.38 3.93
C ASP A 300 3.35 23.88 3.01
N GLU A 301 4.20 24.75 3.54
CA GLU A 301 5.32 25.34 2.79
C GLU A 301 6.32 24.29 2.27
N ASN A 302 6.45 23.14 2.96
CA ASN A 302 7.34 22.08 2.51
C ASN A 302 6.82 21.45 1.21
N ILE A 303 5.51 21.27 1.09
CA ILE A 303 4.89 20.74 -0.14
C ILE A 303 5.13 21.72 -1.29
N CYS A 304 4.92 23.03 -1.06
CA CYS A 304 5.18 24.06 -2.05
C CYS A 304 6.65 24.04 -2.51
N LYS A 305 7.59 23.95 -1.55
CA LYS A 305 9.02 23.88 -1.84
C LYS A 305 9.37 22.68 -2.71
N ILE A 306 8.91 21.48 -2.32
CA ILE A 306 9.13 20.25 -3.09
C ILE A 306 8.58 20.37 -4.50
N MET A 307 7.37 20.91 -4.67
CA MET A 307 6.76 21.07 -5.99
C MET A 307 7.53 22.06 -6.88
N VAL A 308 8.07 23.14 -6.32
CA VAL A 308 8.91 24.09 -7.07
C VAL A 308 10.26 23.47 -7.45
N ASP A 309 10.89 22.76 -6.52
CA ASP A 309 12.20 22.12 -6.72
C ASP A 309 12.12 20.94 -7.71
N SER A 310 10.95 20.30 -7.84
CA SER A 310 10.72 19.17 -8.76
C SER A 310 10.49 19.58 -10.22
N ILE A 311 10.41 20.88 -10.53
CA ILE A 311 10.32 21.38 -11.91
C ILE A 311 11.74 21.44 -12.47
N PRO A 312 12.08 20.65 -13.51
CA PRO A 312 13.40 20.77 -14.14
C PRO A 312 13.55 22.20 -14.65
N SER A 313 14.75 22.78 -14.55
CA SER A 313 15.05 24.16 -14.95
C SER A 313 14.66 24.42 -16.41
N VAL A 314 13.40 24.78 -16.65
CA VAL A 314 12.88 25.23 -17.95
C VAL A 314 13.44 26.63 -18.20
N PRO A 315 13.88 26.98 -19.42
CA PRO A 315 14.40 28.30 -19.74
C PRO A 315 13.45 29.41 -19.28
N ALA A 316 14.05 30.53 -18.86
CA ALA A 316 13.50 31.62 -18.05
C ALA A 316 12.13 32.21 -18.44
N GLY A 317 11.56 31.85 -19.60
CA GLY A 317 10.23 32.27 -20.05
C GLY A 317 9.05 31.59 -19.33
N CYS A 318 9.19 30.35 -18.85
CA CYS A 318 8.08 29.62 -18.22
C CYS A 318 7.93 29.88 -16.71
N GLN A 319 8.90 30.53 -16.07
CA GLN A 319 8.83 30.91 -14.64
C GLN A 319 7.73 31.93 -14.34
N GLN A 320 7.27 32.71 -15.32
CA GLN A 320 6.24 33.74 -15.12
C GLN A 320 4.83 33.17 -14.94
N VAL A 321 4.53 31.99 -15.50
CA VAL A 321 3.20 31.40 -15.42
C VAL A 321 2.93 30.83 -14.02
N TRP A 322 3.95 30.28 -13.37
CA TRP A 322 3.83 29.69 -12.02
C TRP A 322 4.02 30.69 -10.88
N ARG A 323 4.79 31.77 -11.07
CA ARG A 323 4.76 32.92 -10.14
C ARG A 323 3.37 33.52 -10.03
N ARG A 324 2.53 33.46 -11.08
CA ARG A 324 1.12 33.86 -10.98
C ARG A 324 0.28 32.88 -10.15
N PHE A 325 0.55 31.58 -10.18
CA PHE A 325 -0.16 30.60 -9.34
C PHE A 325 0.16 30.73 -7.85
N THR A 326 1.40 31.12 -7.49
CA THR A 326 1.79 31.40 -6.10
C THR A 326 1.23 32.71 -5.55
N PHE A 327 0.76 33.63 -6.42
CA PHE A 327 0.15 34.91 -6.01
C PHE A 327 -1.38 34.83 -5.84
N TYR A 328 -2.01 33.69 -6.15
CA TYR A 328 -3.46 33.47 -5.96
C TYR A 328 -3.78 32.35 -4.94
N LEU A 329 -2.79 31.85 -4.20
CA LEU A 329 -2.93 31.09 -2.95
C LEU A 329 -2.67 32.00 -1.75
#